data_AF-A0A6I2GXF3-F1
#
_entry.id   AF-A0A6I2GXF3-F1
#
_cell.length_a   1.000
_cell.length_b   1.000
_cell.length_c   1.000
_cell.angle_alpha   90.00
_cell.angle_beta   90.00
_cell.angle_gamma   90.00
#
_symmetry.space_group_name_H-M   'P 1'
#
loop_
_entity.id
_entity.type
_entity.pdbx_description
1 polymer ?
#
loop_
_entity_poly.entity_id
_entity_poly.type
_entity_poly.pdbx_seq_one_letter_code
_entity_poly.pdbx_strand_id
1 'polypeptide(L)'
;MICVSILPVFVKGRVLSMVESGKVMRKLLIPVALLINNKQRHQPIKGVKKYYYLTKGFMNESMILYGLTSKNYTHYLSDSQILKTGTINQDGAYYLNNKVVFVDMLEGRIGLPKTFATINEGKISTRTTLFHDTESLLEYLEENPDLKLVIKPIAGAEGRGVGLISWNNGAIKRNSQHMTLQAFREYISGLDNYFISEFIQQGQFANELFSDSLNTIRILTMIDPQTDKAFIAAAVFRVGTRLSAPTDNFRRRGLSVAIDLETGQLGKAAMIPHEGIVNWFERHPNTGKLLTGQQMPHWPDIQTNLLDVANYINQRHQIKYVAGM
;
A
#
# COMPACT_ATOMS: atom_id res chain seq x y z
N MET A 1 -2.00 1.69 9.66
CA MET A 1 -2.81 2.06 8.49
C MET A 1 -2.76 0.91 7.50
N ILE A 2 -3.84 0.13 7.36
CA ILE A 2 -3.93 -0.95 6.37
C ILE A 2 -4.26 -0.27 5.04
N CYS A 3 -3.30 -0.20 4.12
CA CYS A 3 -3.49 0.39 2.80
C CYS A 3 -3.79 -0.73 1.79
N VAL A 4 -5.05 -1.08 1.60
CA VAL A 4 -5.40 -2.01 0.51
C VAL A 4 -5.27 -1.24 -0.80
N SER A 5 -4.24 -1.56 -1.59
CA SER A 5 -4.05 -0.94 -2.90
C SER A 5 -4.34 -1.99 -3.97
N ILE A 6 -5.44 -1.83 -4.68
CA ILE A 6 -5.57 -2.19 -6.10
C ILE A 6 -4.35 -1.69 -6.90
N LEU A 7 -3.50 -2.47 -7.58
CA LEU A 7 -2.60 -1.92 -8.61
C LEU A 7 -3.37 -1.95 -9.96
N PRO A 8 -4.09 -0.88 -10.38
CA PRO A 8 -4.62 -0.81 -11.72
C PRO A 8 -3.47 -0.56 -12.69
N VAL A 9 -3.26 -1.47 -13.64
CA VAL A 9 -2.38 -1.22 -14.79
C VAL A 9 -3.11 -0.24 -15.72
N PHE A 10 -2.84 1.05 -15.56
CA PHE A 10 -3.20 2.05 -16.55
C PHE A 10 -2.23 1.96 -17.74
N VAL A 11 -2.69 1.39 -18.86
CA VAL A 11 -2.09 1.64 -20.18
C VAL A 11 -2.88 2.80 -20.79
N LYS A 12 -2.18 3.93 -20.99
CA LYS A 12 -2.60 5.15 -21.71
C LYS A 12 -4.01 5.11 -22.31
N GLY A 13 -4.95 5.73 -21.60
CA GLY A 13 -6.20 6.31 -22.12
C GLY A 13 -6.82 5.64 -23.35
N ARG A 14 -7.45 4.48 -23.16
CA ARG A 14 -8.61 4.00 -23.94
C ARG A 14 -9.19 2.77 -23.24
N VAL A 15 -10.47 2.86 -22.86
CA VAL A 15 -11.27 1.70 -22.49
C VAL A 15 -11.42 0.85 -23.75
N LEU A 16 -10.72 -0.29 -23.82
CA LEU A 16 -11.04 -1.33 -24.79
C LEU A 16 -12.04 -2.27 -24.13
N SER A 17 -13.33 -1.99 -24.33
CA SER A 17 -14.36 -3.02 -24.26
C SER A 17 -14.06 -4.04 -25.36
N MET A 18 -13.48 -5.18 -25.01
CA MET A 18 -13.43 -6.35 -25.90
C MET A 18 -14.07 -7.52 -25.17
N VAL A 19 -15.40 -7.47 -25.14
CA VAL A 19 -16.23 -8.67 -25.20
C VAL A 19 -16.06 -9.21 -26.63
N GLU A 20 -15.83 -10.52 -26.74
CA GLU A 20 -15.84 -11.29 -27.99
C GLU A 20 -14.74 -11.00 -29.02
N SER A 21 -13.53 -11.54 -28.79
CA SER A 21 -12.76 -12.26 -29.82
C SER A 21 -11.38 -12.72 -29.30
N GLY A 22 -11.15 -14.03 -29.33
CA GLY A 22 -9.82 -14.63 -29.43
C GLY A 22 -9.02 -14.83 -28.14
N LYS A 23 -9.11 -16.04 -27.56
CA LYS A 23 -8.11 -16.59 -26.60
C LYS A 23 -6.66 -16.49 -27.09
N VAL A 24 -6.44 -16.37 -28.40
CA VAL A 24 -5.13 -16.23 -29.06
C VAL A 24 -4.57 -14.80 -28.96
N MET A 25 -5.41 -13.76 -29.03
CA MET A 25 -4.96 -12.36 -28.97
C MET A 25 -4.49 -11.98 -27.55
N ARG A 26 -5.14 -12.52 -26.50
CA ARG A 26 -4.71 -12.37 -25.09
C ARG A 26 -3.34 -13.01 -24.80
N LYS A 27 -2.94 -14.07 -25.51
CA LYS A 27 -1.63 -14.72 -25.35
C LYS A 27 -0.47 -13.88 -25.89
N LEU A 28 -0.72 -12.97 -26.84
CA LEU A 28 0.29 -12.08 -27.44
C LEU A 28 0.33 -10.69 -26.79
N LEU A 29 -0.81 -10.15 -26.35
CA LEU A 29 -0.89 -8.83 -25.72
C LEU A 29 -0.22 -8.77 -24.34
N ILE A 30 -0.30 -9.84 -23.55
CA ILE A 30 0.32 -9.90 -22.22
C ILE A 30 1.86 -9.86 -22.33
N PRO A 31 2.52 -10.69 -23.16
CA PRO A 31 3.96 -10.56 -23.41
C PRO A 31 4.38 -9.18 -23.91
N VAL A 32 3.58 -8.53 -24.78
CA VAL A 32 3.88 -7.19 -25.30
C VAL A 32 3.75 -6.11 -24.20
N ALA A 33 2.72 -6.18 -23.36
CA ALA A 33 2.58 -5.28 -22.20
C ALA A 33 3.69 -5.49 -21.17
N LEU A 34 4.08 -6.74 -20.93
CA LEU A 34 5.23 -7.09 -20.10
C LEU A 34 6.54 -6.57 -20.71
N LEU A 35 6.74 -6.68 -22.04
CA LEU A 35 7.92 -6.17 -22.75
C LEU A 35 8.03 -4.64 -22.70
N ILE A 36 6.92 -3.91 -22.83
CA ILE A 36 6.87 -2.44 -22.71
C ILE A 36 7.20 -2.02 -21.28
N ASN A 37 6.64 -2.70 -20.27
CA ASN A 37 6.94 -2.43 -18.86
C ASN A 37 8.39 -2.84 -18.48
N ASN A 38 8.92 -3.91 -19.09
CA ASN A 38 10.30 -4.39 -18.90
C ASN A 38 11.34 -3.45 -19.55
N LYS A 39 10.99 -2.66 -20.57
CA LYS A 39 11.88 -1.59 -21.09
C LYS A 39 12.05 -0.42 -20.12
N GLN A 40 11.10 -0.19 -19.22
CA GLN A 40 11.18 0.87 -18.21
C GLN A 40 11.91 0.44 -16.94
N ARG A 41 12.07 -0.87 -16.72
CA ARG A 41 12.74 -1.43 -15.54
C ARG A 41 14.21 -1.63 -15.84
N HIS A 42 15.04 -0.89 -15.12
CA HIS A 42 16.49 -1.03 -15.20
C HIS A 42 16.85 -2.48 -14.87
N GLN A 43 17.91 -3.02 -15.49
CA GLN A 43 18.59 -4.31 -15.21
C GLN A 43 18.37 -5.40 -16.28
N PRO A 44 19.26 -5.52 -17.29
CA PRO A 44 19.16 -6.56 -18.30
C PRO A 44 19.82 -7.86 -17.82
N ILE A 45 19.01 -8.85 -17.44
CA ILE A 45 19.44 -10.25 -17.60
C ILE A 45 19.61 -10.45 -19.11
N LYS A 46 20.72 -11.04 -19.57
CA LYS A 46 20.96 -11.32 -21.00
C LYS A 46 20.87 -12.83 -21.25
N GLY A 47 20.54 -13.21 -22.49
CA GLY A 47 20.63 -14.60 -22.97
C GLY A 47 19.36 -15.46 -22.81
N VAL A 48 19.49 -16.74 -23.17
CA VAL A 48 18.40 -17.73 -23.29
C VAL A 48 17.58 -17.87 -22.02
N LYS A 49 18.24 -17.80 -20.85
CA LYS A 49 17.58 -17.86 -19.53
C LYS A 49 16.50 -16.79 -19.37
N LYS A 50 16.76 -15.55 -19.81
CA LYS A 50 15.77 -14.46 -19.78
C LYS A 50 14.54 -14.79 -20.61
N TYR A 51 14.74 -15.23 -21.85
CA TYR A 51 13.63 -15.53 -22.74
C TYR A 51 12.75 -16.65 -22.18
N TYR A 52 13.37 -17.70 -21.63
CA TYR A 52 12.65 -18.79 -20.97
C TYR A 52 11.70 -18.26 -19.87
N TYR A 53 12.19 -17.48 -18.90
CA TYR A 53 11.34 -17.02 -17.79
C TYR A 53 10.34 -15.93 -18.20
N LEU A 54 10.63 -15.12 -19.23
CA LEU A 54 9.63 -14.22 -19.82
C LEU A 54 8.46 -15.01 -20.41
N THR A 55 8.73 -16.15 -21.08
CA THR A 55 7.65 -17.03 -21.59
C THR A 55 6.83 -17.67 -20.46
N LYS A 56 7.40 -17.77 -19.25
CA LYS A 56 6.70 -18.18 -18.04
C LYS A 56 6.02 -17.01 -17.30
N GLY A 57 6.06 -15.81 -17.84
CA GLY A 57 5.38 -14.63 -17.32
C GLY A 57 6.14 -13.86 -16.24
N PHE A 58 7.43 -14.12 -16.04
CA PHE A 58 8.27 -13.41 -15.06
C PHE A 58 9.08 -12.28 -15.70
N MET A 59 9.10 -11.11 -15.07
CA MET A 59 9.96 -9.98 -15.42
C MET A 59 11.36 -10.12 -14.81
N ASN A 60 12.34 -9.41 -15.36
CA ASN A 60 13.75 -9.50 -14.92
C ASN A 60 13.92 -9.23 -13.42
N GLU A 61 13.19 -8.25 -12.89
CA GLU A 61 13.23 -7.87 -11.46
C GLU A 61 12.82 -9.05 -10.57
N SER A 62 11.70 -9.71 -10.88
CA SER A 62 11.20 -10.89 -10.17
C SER A 62 12.14 -12.08 -10.30
N MET A 63 12.76 -12.26 -11.48
CA MET A 63 13.76 -13.30 -11.68
C MET A 63 14.96 -13.16 -10.73
N ILE A 64 15.42 -11.93 -10.49
CA ILE A 64 16.53 -11.63 -9.58
C ILE A 64 16.07 -11.77 -8.13
N LEU A 65 14.95 -11.12 -7.77
CA LEU A 65 14.40 -11.12 -6.42
C LEU A 65 14.15 -12.53 -5.87
N TYR A 66 13.59 -13.41 -6.70
CA TYR A 66 13.24 -14.77 -6.31
C TYR A 66 14.37 -15.78 -6.57
N GLY A 67 15.49 -15.35 -7.15
CA GLY A 67 16.57 -16.24 -7.56
C GLY A 67 16.05 -17.39 -8.43
N LEU A 68 15.30 -17.07 -9.49
CA LEU A 68 14.58 -18.10 -10.24
C LEU A 68 15.50 -19.14 -10.90
N THR A 69 15.13 -20.40 -10.69
CA THR A 69 15.72 -21.62 -11.23
C THR A 69 14.64 -22.49 -11.86
N SER A 70 15.04 -23.50 -12.63
CA SER A 70 14.09 -24.46 -13.19
C SER A 70 13.35 -25.26 -12.11
N LYS A 71 13.91 -25.30 -10.89
CA LYS A 71 13.38 -26.06 -9.76
C LYS A 71 12.38 -25.29 -8.90
N ASN A 72 12.43 -23.96 -8.86
CA ASN A 72 11.62 -23.16 -7.93
C ASN A 72 10.61 -22.20 -8.58
N TYR A 73 10.62 -22.01 -9.91
CA TYR A 73 9.78 -20.98 -10.53
C TYR A 73 8.27 -21.22 -10.37
N THR A 74 7.86 -22.47 -10.13
CA THR A 74 6.48 -22.85 -9.85
C THR A 74 6.04 -22.53 -8.42
N HIS A 75 6.96 -22.18 -7.51
CA HIS A 75 6.64 -21.79 -6.14
C HIS A 75 6.18 -20.33 -6.04
N TYR A 76 6.35 -19.55 -7.10
CA TYR A 76 5.99 -18.14 -7.14
C TYR A 76 4.87 -17.89 -8.14
N LEU A 77 4.02 -16.92 -7.82
CA LEU A 77 3.17 -16.31 -8.83
C LEU A 77 4.05 -15.50 -9.79
N SER A 78 3.90 -15.74 -11.08
CA SER A 78 4.50 -14.91 -12.12
C SER A 78 3.91 -13.50 -12.11
N ASP A 79 4.66 -12.50 -12.60
CA ASP A 79 4.16 -11.13 -12.75
C ASP A 79 2.85 -11.11 -13.55
N SER A 80 2.73 -11.97 -14.57
CA SER A 80 1.49 -12.12 -15.34
C SER A 80 0.29 -12.66 -14.54
N GLN A 81 0.54 -13.51 -13.54
CA GLN A 81 -0.49 -14.03 -12.64
C GLN A 81 -0.86 -13.00 -11.57
N ILE A 82 0.13 -12.27 -11.03
CA ILE A 82 -0.10 -11.17 -10.09
C ILE A 82 -1.04 -10.12 -10.70
N LEU A 83 -0.89 -9.80 -11.99
CA LEU A 83 -1.82 -8.87 -12.65
C LEU A 83 -3.28 -9.34 -12.66
N LYS A 84 -3.53 -10.64 -12.50
CA LYS A 84 -4.87 -11.23 -12.45
C LYS A 84 -5.42 -11.33 -11.03
N THR A 85 -4.61 -11.14 -9.99
CA THR A 85 -5.09 -11.26 -8.60
C THR A 85 -6.06 -10.14 -8.23
N GLY A 86 -5.97 -8.99 -8.91
CA GLY A 86 -6.90 -7.88 -8.71
C GLY A 86 -8.37 -8.19 -8.99
N THR A 87 -8.67 -9.29 -9.70
CA THR A 87 -10.05 -9.72 -9.99
C THR A 87 -10.57 -10.80 -9.05
N ILE A 88 -9.76 -11.30 -8.10
CA ILE A 88 -10.15 -12.42 -7.22
C ILE A 88 -11.38 -12.05 -6.39
N ASN A 89 -11.43 -10.82 -5.89
CA ASN A 89 -12.54 -10.35 -5.05
C ASN A 89 -13.77 -9.91 -5.83
N GLN A 90 -13.75 -9.93 -7.17
CA GLN A 90 -14.87 -9.53 -8.02
C GLN A 90 -15.47 -8.19 -7.55
N ASP A 91 -16.79 -8.14 -7.33
CA ASP A 91 -17.50 -6.96 -6.85
C ASP A 91 -17.07 -6.53 -5.44
N GLY A 92 -16.56 -7.46 -4.63
CA GLY A 92 -15.96 -7.22 -3.33
C GLY A 92 -14.77 -6.25 -3.38
N ALA A 93 -14.11 -6.10 -4.54
CA ALA A 93 -13.03 -5.15 -4.72
C ALA A 93 -13.45 -3.69 -4.47
N TYR A 94 -14.74 -3.35 -4.65
CA TYR A 94 -15.26 -2.01 -4.36
C TYR A 94 -15.07 -1.62 -2.89
N TYR A 95 -15.47 -2.51 -1.97
CA TYR A 95 -15.38 -2.28 -0.52
C TYR A 95 -13.93 -2.12 -0.05
N LEU A 96 -12.98 -2.74 -0.73
CA LEU A 96 -11.55 -2.64 -0.42
C LEU A 96 -10.90 -1.37 -0.99
N ASN A 97 -11.30 -0.95 -2.20
CA ASN A 97 -10.68 0.17 -2.90
C ASN A 97 -11.24 1.53 -2.49
N ASN A 98 -12.49 1.58 -2.02
CA ASN A 98 -13.10 2.78 -1.48
C ASN A 98 -12.70 2.95 -0.01
N LYS A 99 -11.78 3.88 0.27
CA LYS A 99 -11.17 4.02 1.61
C LYS A 99 -12.16 4.47 2.70
N VAL A 100 -13.23 5.17 2.34
CA VAL A 100 -14.24 5.61 3.30
C VAL A 100 -15.19 4.45 3.62
N VAL A 101 -15.71 3.79 2.58
CA VAL A 101 -16.56 2.59 2.75
C VAL A 101 -15.82 1.48 3.50
N PHE A 102 -14.52 1.29 3.22
CA PHE A 102 -13.69 0.32 3.95
C PHE A 102 -13.63 0.61 5.44
N VAL A 103 -13.46 1.88 5.81
CA VAL A 103 -13.40 2.30 7.22
C VAL A 103 -14.76 2.08 7.87
N ASP A 104 -15.84 2.52 7.22
CA ASP A 104 -17.21 2.36 7.71
C ASP A 104 -17.59 0.88 7.91
N MET A 105 -17.20 0.02 6.97
CA MET A 105 -17.46 -1.43 7.01
C MET A 105 -16.80 -2.11 8.23
N LEU A 106 -15.69 -1.56 8.71
CA LEU A 106 -14.86 -2.16 9.77
C LEU A 106 -14.84 -1.34 11.05
N GLU A 107 -15.67 -0.30 11.14
CA GLU A 107 -15.79 0.53 12.32
C GLU A 107 -16.11 -0.31 13.57
N GLY A 108 -15.40 -0.05 14.65
CA GLY A 108 -15.54 -0.79 15.91
C GLY A 108 -14.97 -2.21 15.91
N ARG A 109 -14.41 -2.71 14.80
CA ARG A 109 -13.81 -4.07 14.72
C ARG A 109 -12.30 -4.07 14.80
N ILE A 110 -11.66 -3.04 14.27
CA ILE A 110 -10.21 -2.90 14.26
C ILE A 110 -9.85 -1.42 14.39
N GLY A 111 -8.67 -1.14 14.96
CA GLY A 111 -8.14 0.23 15.06
C GLY A 111 -7.91 0.81 13.67
N LEU A 112 -8.81 1.68 13.23
CA LEU A 112 -8.75 2.38 11.95
C LEU A 112 -8.61 3.88 12.16
N PRO A 113 -7.95 4.59 11.22
CA PRO A 113 -7.91 6.04 11.26
C PRO A 113 -9.34 6.62 11.23
N LYS A 114 -9.67 7.44 12.23
CA LYS A 114 -10.92 8.21 12.25
C LYS A 114 -11.05 9.04 10.98
N THR A 115 -12.20 8.93 10.31
CA THR A 115 -12.57 9.75 9.16
C THR A 115 -13.49 10.87 9.65
N PHE A 116 -13.05 12.12 9.51
CA PHE A 116 -13.79 13.28 10.00
C PHE A 116 -14.80 13.79 8.98
N ALA A 117 -14.39 13.89 7.72
CA ALA A 117 -15.24 14.44 6.66
C ALA A 117 -14.87 13.90 5.28
N THR A 118 -15.79 14.06 4.33
CA THR A 118 -15.55 13.91 2.89
C THR A 118 -15.59 15.27 2.20
N ILE A 119 -14.94 15.39 1.04
CA ILE A 119 -14.93 16.59 0.22
C ILE A 119 -15.35 16.21 -1.20
N ASN A 120 -16.47 16.78 -1.66
CA ASN A 120 -16.99 16.58 -3.01
C ASN A 120 -17.23 17.96 -3.63
N GLU A 121 -16.69 18.19 -4.82
CA GLU A 121 -16.78 19.49 -5.51
C GLU A 121 -16.47 20.69 -4.58
N GLY A 122 -15.40 20.56 -3.78
CA GLY A 122 -14.97 21.59 -2.83
C GLY A 122 -15.80 21.73 -1.55
N LYS A 123 -16.88 20.97 -1.39
CA LYS A 123 -17.78 21.03 -0.23
C LYS A 123 -17.44 19.95 0.79
N ILE A 124 -17.20 20.38 2.02
CA ILE A 124 -16.98 19.48 3.16
C ILE A 124 -18.32 18.92 3.63
N SER A 125 -18.40 17.60 3.74
CA SER A 125 -19.52 16.86 4.35
C SER A 125 -18.98 16.08 5.55
N THR A 126 -19.31 16.56 6.74
CA THR A 126 -18.75 16.09 8.01
C THR A 126 -19.59 14.98 8.66
N ARG A 127 -18.93 14.12 9.45
CA ARG A 127 -19.58 13.18 10.38
C ARG A 127 -19.26 13.51 11.85
N THR A 128 -18.64 14.66 12.06
CA THR A 128 -18.17 15.12 13.38
C THR A 128 -18.75 16.49 13.69
N THR A 129 -18.72 16.85 14.96
CA THR A 129 -19.08 18.20 15.44
C THR A 129 -17.87 19.14 15.47
N LEU A 130 -16.68 18.69 15.08
CA LEU A 130 -15.43 19.47 15.16
C LEU A 130 -15.36 20.60 14.13
N PHE A 131 -15.86 20.36 12.91
CA PHE A 131 -15.94 21.34 11.82
C PHE A 131 -16.98 20.88 10.79
N HIS A 132 -17.53 21.81 10.03
CA HIS A 132 -18.59 21.56 9.05
C HIS A 132 -18.32 22.14 7.66
N ASP A 133 -17.37 23.06 7.54
CA ASP A 133 -16.98 23.71 6.29
C ASP A 133 -15.48 24.07 6.31
N THR A 134 -15.03 24.82 5.30
CA THR A 134 -13.61 25.18 5.17
C THR A 134 -13.17 26.15 6.25
N GLU A 135 -14.02 27.10 6.65
CA GLU A 135 -13.66 28.11 7.65
C GLU A 135 -13.59 27.50 9.05
N SER A 136 -14.59 26.71 9.44
CA SER A 136 -14.55 25.98 10.72
C SER A 136 -13.41 24.95 10.78
N LEU A 137 -12.97 24.39 9.64
CA LEU A 137 -11.75 23.57 9.59
C LEU A 137 -10.47 24.40 9.82
N LEU A 138 -10.41 25.63 9.30
CA LEU A 138 -9.29 26.55 9.55
C LEU A 138 -9.22 26.90 11.04
N GLU A 139 -10.34 27.29 11.64
CA GLU A 139 -10.47 27.60 13.07
C GLU A 139 -10.03 26.40 13.92
N TYR A 140 -10.52 25.20 13.59
CA TYR A 140 -10.16 23.97 14.30
C TYR A 140 -8.65 23.66 14.24
N LEU A 141 -8.00 23.91 13.08
CA LEU A 141 -6.55 23.74 12.95
C LEU A 141 -5.77 24.81 13.74
N GLU A 142 -6.25 26.04 13.76
CA GLU A 142 -5.62 27.16 14.47
C GLU A 142 -5.67 26.96 16.00
N GLU A 143 -6.83 26.54 16.52
CA GLU A 143 -7.02 26.23 17.95
C GLU A 143 -6.22 25.01 18.41
N ASN A 144 -5.80 24.15 17.46
CA ASN A 144 -5.07 22.91 17.73
C ASN A 144 -3.75 22.88 16.95
N PRO A 145 -2.73 23.69 17.32
CA PRO A 145 -1.51 23.87 16.52
C PRO A 145 -0.67 22.60 16.33
N ASP A 146 -0.78 21.63 17.23
CA ASP A 146 -0.09 20.33 17.13
C ASP A 146 -0.86 19.30 16.31
N LEU A 147 -2.11 19.59 15.94
CA LEU A 147 -2.96 18.68 15.18
C LEU A 147 -2.45 18.52 13.75
N LYS A 148 -2.48 17.28 13.29
CA LYS A 148 -2.19 16.89 11.92
C LYS A 148 -3.38 16.14 11.35
N LEU A 149 -3.82 16.57 10.18
CA LEU A 149 -4.88 15.93 9.42
C LEU A 149 -4.34 15.45 8.08
N VAL A 150 -4.92 14.37 7.57
CA VAL A 150 -4.57 13.83 6.24
C VAL A 150 -5.76 14.02 5.32
N ILE A 151 -5.53 14.74 4.21
CA ILE A 151 -6.48 14.90 3.12
C ILE A 151 -6.04 14.00 1.97
N LYS A 152 -6.89 13.06 1.53
CA LYS A 152 -6.52 12.10 0.48
C LYS A 152 -7.71 11.70 -0.39
N PRO A 153 -7.47 11.29 -1.65
CA PRO A 153 -8.52 10.75 -2.51
C PRO A 153 -9.18 9.51 -1.89
N ILE A 154 -10.50 9.39 -2.03
CA ILE A 154 -11.28 8.22 -1.60
C ILE A 154 -10.78 6.96 -2.31
N ALA A 155 -10.58 7.05 -3.63
CA ALA A 155 -10.05 5.97 -4.47
C ALA A 155 -8.67 6.34 -5.04
N GLY A 156 -7.87 5.33 -5.38
CA GLY A 156 -6.53 5.50 -5.96
C GLY A 156 -5.40 4.93 -5.10
N ALA A 157 -4.20 4.94 -5.67
CA ALA A 157 -3.01 4.27 -5.13
C ALA A 157 -1.75 5.16 -5.20
N GLU A 158 -0.65 4.68 -4.62
CA GLU A 158 0.70 5.28 -4.70
C GLU A 158 0.88 6.63 -4.00
N GLY A 159 -0.03 6.99 -3.09
CA GLY A 159 0.06 8.24 -2.32
C GLY A 159 -0.14 9.52 -3.14
N ARG A 160 -0.57 9.41 -4.41
CA ARG A 160 -0.92 10.58 -5.22
C ARG A 160 -2.11 11.32 -4.59
N GLY A 161 -2.00 12.64 -4.54
CA GLY A 161 -3.03 13.51 -3.99
C GLY A 161 -3.06 13.57 -2.46
N VAL A 162 -2.22 12.83 -1.74
CA VAL A 162 -2.17 12.92 -0.27
C VAL A 162 -1.57 14.25 0.18
N GLY A 163 -2.30 14.96 1.04
CA GLY A 163 -1.85 16.17 1.72
C GLY A 163 -1.87 15.98 3.23
N LEU A 164 -0.71 16.09 3.88
CA LEU A 164 -0.61 16.27 5.31
C LEU A 164 -0.79 17.75 5.63
N ILE A 165 -1.85 18.08 6.35
CA ILE A 165 -2.22 19.45 6.73
C ILE A 165 -1.95 19.64 8.22
N SER A 166 -1.32 20.75 8.57
CA SER A 166 -1.11 21.18 9.96
C SER A 166 -1.06 22.70 10.04
N TRP A 167 -1.27 23.24 11.23
CA TRP A 167 -1.09 24.66 11.50
C TRP A 167 0.35 24.98 11.92
N ASN A 168 0.84 26.17 11.61
CA ASN A 168 2.13 26.67 12.06
C ASN A 168 2.19 28.21 12.01
N ASN A 169 2.22 28.86 13.18
CA ASN A 169 2.47 30.30 13.34
C ASN A 169 1.65 31.19 12.38
N GLY A 170 0.32 31.01 12.33
CA GLY A 170 -0.56 31.84 11.50
C GLY A 170 -0.69 31.39 10.03
N ALA A 171 -0.09 30.26 9.66
CA ALA A 171 -0.16 29.70 8.31
C ALA A 171 -0.45 28.19 8.33
N ILE A 172 -1.03 27.70 7.24
CA ILE A 172 -1.19 26.27 7.02
C ILE A 172 0.07 25.71 6.39
N LYS A 173 0.48 24.52 6.83
CA LYS A 173 1.46 23.70 6.14
C LYS A 173 0.76 22.55 5.42
N ARG A 174 1.10 22.37 4.15
CA ARG A 174 0.76 21.18 3.36
C ARG A 174 2.04 20.48 2.94
N ASN A 175 2.24 19.23 3.35
CA ASN A 175 3.44 18.44 3.02
C ASN A 175 4.76 19.23 3.30
N SER A 176 4.82 19.88 4.46
CA SER A 176 5.94 20.72 4.92
C SER A 176 6.13 22.06 4.20
N GLN A 177 5.28 22.40 3.23
CA GLN A 177 5.29 23.71 2.56
C GLN A 177 4.24 24.64 3.15
N HIS A 178 4.61 25.89 3.42
CA HIS A 178 3.66 26.91 3.89
C HIS A 178 2.68 27.28 2.77
N MET A 179 1.44 27.52 3.17
CA MET A 179 0.35 27.93 2.31
C MET A 179 -0.45 29.04 3.01
N THR A 180 -0.82 30.07 2.26
CA THR A 180 -1.70 31.14 2.76
C THR A 180 -3.09 30.59 2.99
N LEU A 181 -3.90 31.25 3.84
CA LEU A 181 -5.29 30.85 4.06
C LEU A 181 -6.09 30.87 2.76
N GLN A 182 -5.86 31.87 1.89
CA GLN A 182 -6.50 31.95 0.58
C GLN A 182 -6.15 30.75 -0.32
N ALA A 183 -4.86 30.39 -0.39
CA ALA A 183 -4.43 29.23 -1.17
C ALA A 183 -4.95 27.90 -0.58
N PHE A 184 -5.18 27.82 0.74
CA PHE A 184 -5.86 26.68 1.35
C PHE A 184 -7.32 26.57 0.93
N ARG A 185 -8.06 27.68 0.92
CA ARG A 185 -9.46 27.71 0.43
C ARG A 185 -9.54 27.27 -1.03
N GLU A 186 -8.66 27.80 -1.87
CA GLU A 186 -8.56 27.41 -3.29
C GLU A 186 -8.23 25.92 -3.42
N TYR A 187 -7.28 25.43 -2.61
CA TYR A 187 -6.95 24.01 -2.57
C TYR A 187 -8.17 23.15 -2.25
N ILE A 188 -8.89 23.43 -1.15
CA ILE A 188 -10.09 22.67 -0.77
C ILE A 188 -11.16 22.76 -1.85
N SER A 189 -11.41 23.96 -2.40
CA SER A 189 -12.43 24.18 -3.44
C SER A 189 -12.16 23.36 -4.71
N GLY A 190 -10.90 23.06 -5.01
CA GLY A 190 -10.48 22.25 -6.15
C GLY A 190 -10.48 20.73 -5.90
N LEU A 191 -10.82 20.28 -4.69
CA LEU A 191 -10.86 18.85 -4.37
C LEU A 191 -12.22 18.24 -4.71
N ASP A 192 -12.16 17.07 -5.33
CA ASP A 192 -13.33 16.24 -5.59
C ASP A 192 -13.03 14.77 -5.30
N ASN A 193 -13.96 14.08 -4.62
CA ASN A 193 -13.81 12.71 -4.13
C ASN A 193 -12.64 12.52 -3.17
N TYR A 194 -12.52 13.41 -2.17
CA TYR A 194 -11.51 13.36 -1.11
C TYR A 194 -12.13 13.08 0.27
N PHE A 195 -11.29 12.75 1.24
CA PHE A 195 -11.67 12.71 2.64
C PHE A 195 -10.57 13.22 3.56
N ILE A 196 -10.98 13.67 4.75
CA ILE A 196 -10.15 14.16 5.84
C ILE A 196 -10.14 13.09 6.93
N SER A 197 -8.97 12.62 7.31
CA SER A 197 -8.79 11.65 8.40
C SER A 197 -7.74 12.09 9.40
N GLU A 198 -7.73 11.44 10.56
CA GLU A 198 -6.64 11.60 11.52
C GLU A 198 -5.28 11.21 10.92
N PHE A 199 -4.23 11.87 11.39
CA PHE A 199 -2.86 11.47 11.15
C PHE A 199 -2.44 10.43 12.19
N ILE A 200 -2.01 9.25 11.74
CA ILE A 200 -1.50 8.20 12.62
C ILE A 200 -0.01 8.41 12.86
N GLN A 201 0.35 8.62 14.13
CA GLN A 201 1.73 8.59 14.56
C GLN A 201 2.19 7.13 14.73
N GLN A 202 3.31 6.77 14.10
CA GLN A 202 3.88 5.44 14.26
C GLN A 202 4.47 5.26 15.66
N GLY A 203 4.40 4.03 16.18
CA GLY A 203 4.90 3.69 17.51
C GLY A 203 6.43 3.72 17.65
N GLN A 204 6.91 3.70 18.89
CA GLN A 204 8.33 3.80 19.24
C GLN A 204 9.20 2.77 18.51
N PHE A 205 8.77 1.51 18.44
CA PHE A 205 9.49 0.44 17.73
C PHE A 205 9.85 0.82 16.28
N ALA A 206 8.89 1.37 15.54
CA ALA A 206 9.11 1.81 14.16
C ALA A 206 10.01 3.06 14.10
N ASN A 207 9.80 4.02 15.01
CA ASN A 207 10.62 5.24 15.07
C ASN A 207 12.09 4.95 15.37
N GLU A 208 12.38 4.00 16.26
CA GLU A 208 13.76 3.62 16.61
C GLU A 208 14.50 3.02 15.42
N LEU A 209 13.79 2.31 14.54
CA LEU A 209 14.38 1.73 13.33
C LEU A 209 14.61 2.80 12.27
N PHE A 210 13.59 3.61 11.96
CA PHE A 210 13.71 4.74 11.04
C PHE A 210 12.55 5.75 11.15
N SER A 211 12.78 6.87 11.85
CA SER A 211 11.76 7.91 12.10
C SER A 211 11.36 8.75 10.87
N ASP A 212 12.23 8.85 9.86
CA ASP A 212 12.03 9.77 8.73
C ASP A 212 11.07 9.22 7.67
N SER A 213 10.46 8.05 7.92
CA SER A 213 9.40 7.51 7.09
C SER A 213 8.30 6.87 7.91
N LEU A 214 7.11 6.76 7.32
CA LEU A 214 6.08 5.84 7.81
C LEU A 214 6.49 4.39 7.49
N ASN A 215 6.80 3.63 8.53
CA ASN A 215 7.09 2.19 8.43
C ASN A 215 5.81 1.39 8.69
N THR A 216 5.57 0.36 7.89
CA THR A 216 4.31 -0.38 7.91
C THR A 216 4.51 -1.88 7.98
N ILE A 217 3.51 -2.61 8.47
CA ILE A 217 3.44 -4.06 8.32
C ILE A 217 2.49 -4.35 7.16
N ARG A 218 2.94 -5.13 6.18
CA ARG A 218 2.13 -5.64 5.08
C ARG A 218 1.82 -7.09 5.35
N ILE A 219 0.54 -7.39 5.55
CA ILE A 219 0.04 -8.73 5.84
C ILE A 219 -0.91 -9.13 4.72
N LEU A 220 -0.70 -10.33 4.21
CA LEU A 220 -1.56 -10.98 3.24
C LEU A 220 -2.41 -12.03 3.95
N THR A 221 -3.72 -11.85 3.93
CA THR A 221 -4.68 -12.88 4.33
C THR A 221 -5.37 -13.50 3.12
N MET A 222 -5.68 -14.78 3.25
CA MET A 222 -6.37 -15.57 2.23
C MET A 222 -7.43 -16.44 2.91
N ILE A 223 -8.48 -16.76 2.18
CA ILE A 223 -9.48 -17.74 2.60
C ILE A 223 -9.11 -19.10 2.03
N ASP A 224 -9.01 -20.09 2.91
CA ASP A 224 -8.82 -21.48 2.50
C ASP A 224 -10.10 -22.00 1.82
N PRO A 225 -10.04 -22.45 0.55
CA PRO A 225 -11.21 -22.91 -0.19
C PRO A 225 -11.82 -24.20 0.36
N GLN A 226 -11.12 -24.97 1.20
CA GLN A 226 -11.64 -26.20 1.78
C GLN A 226 -12.38 -25.95 3.09
N THR A 227 -11.86 -25.04 3.92
CA THR A 227 -12.40 -24.78 5.26
C THR A 227 -13.22 -23.50 5.35
N ASP A 228 -13.15 -22.64 4.34
CA ASP A 228 -13.72 -21.28 4.31
C ASP A 228 -13.27 -20.40 5.50
N LYS A 229 -12.04 -20.65 5.98
CA LYS A 229 -11.41 -19.90 7.06
C LYS A 229 -10.26 -19.03 6.56
N ALA A 230 -10.14 -17.85 7.14
CA ALA A 230 -9.01 -16.97 6.91
C ALA A 230 -7.72 -17.54 7.53
N PHE A 231 -6.61 -17.35 6.82
CA PHE A 231 -5.25 -17.56 7.34
C PHE A 231 -4.32 -16.45 6.83
N ILE A 232 -3.20 -16.24 7.53
CA ILE A 232 -2.13 -15.33 7.07
C ILE A 232 -1.19 -16.11 6.17
N ALA A 233 -1.11 -15.71 4.89
CA ALA A 233 -0.25 -16.37 3.91
C ALA A 233 1.16 -15.78 3.86
N ALA A 234 1.30 -14.50 4.20
CA ALA A 234 2.60 -13.83 4.28
C ALA A 234 2.52 -12.56 5.13
N ALA A 235 3.63 -12.21 5.77
CA ALA A 235 3.79 -10.95 6.47
C ALA A 235 5.20 -10.39 6.27
N VAL A 236 5.29 -9.10 5.99
CA VAL A 236 6.57 -8.39 5.90
C VAL A 236 6.47 -7.07 6.64
N PHE A 237 7.53 -6.72 7.36
CA PHE A 237 7.71 -5.38 7.90
C PHE A 237 8.47 -4.53 6.90
N ARG A 238 8.00 -3.31 6.70
CA ARG A 238 8.41 -2.42 5.62
C ARG A 238 8.99 -1.18 6.27
N VAL A 239 10.29 -1.01 6.09
CA VAL A 239 11.05 0.05 6.75
C VAL A 239 11.60 0.97 5.67
N GLY A 240 11.38 2.27 5.81
CA GLY A 240 11.95 3.23 4.87
C GLY A 240 13.47 3.35 5.01
N THR A 241 14.06 4.07 4.09
CA THR A 241 15.46 4.52 4.14
C THR A 241 15.51 5.99 3.76
N ARG A 242 16.67 6.64 3.89
CA ARG A 242 16.86 8.03 3.40
C ARG A 242 16.49 8.20 1.92
N LEU A 243 16.49 7.13 1.13
CA LEU A 243 16.18 7.14 -0.30
C LEU A 243 14.68 6.93 -0.59
N SER A 244 13.95 6.28 0.31
CA SER A 244 12.51 6.02 0.16
C SER A 244 11.64 7.00 0.95
N ALA A 245 12.23 7.70 1.91
CA ALA A 245 11.59 8.73 2.73
C ALA A 245 10.78 9.71 1.86
N PRO A 246 9.60 10.15 2.33
CA PRO A 246 9.02 9.91 3.65
C PRO A 246 8.23 8.59 3.77
N THR A 247 8.39 7.66 2.83
CA THR A 247 7.64 6.39 2.78
C THR A 247 8.54 5.17 2.87
N ASP A 248 7.95 3.99 3.13
CA ASP A 248 8.67 2.71 3.14
C ASP A 248 8.72 1.99 1.77
N ASN A 249 8.49 2.71 0.67
CA ASN A 249 8.28 2.13 -0.65
C ASN A 249 9.47 1.28 -1.14
N PHE A 250 9.22 0.00 -1.42
CA PHE A 250 10.24 -0.97 -1.86
C PHE A 250 10.94 -0.53 -3.13
N ARG A 251 10.17 -0.03 -4.10
CA ARG A 251 10.69 0.39 -5.41
C ARG A 251 11.57 1.63 -5.29
N ARG A 252 11.42 2.39 -4.20
CA ARG A 252 12.26 3.56 -3.88
C ARG A 252 13.37 3.21 -2.89
N ARG A 253 13.82 1.96 -2.86
CA ARG A 253 14.89 1.47 -1.97
C ARG A 253 14.53 1.47 -0.47
N GLY A 254 13.24 1.31 -0.15
CA GLY A 254 12.82 0.87 1.18
C GLY A 254 13.11 -0.62 1.40
N LEU A 255 13.20 -1.05 2.65
CA LEU A 255 13.48 -2.42 3.05
C LEU A 255 12.19 -3.27 3.15
N SER A 256 12.33 -4.56 2.85
CA SER A 256 11.35 -5.61 3.15
C SER A 256 11.95 -6.60 4.13
N VAL A 257 11.42 -6.67 5.35
CA VAL A 257 11.88 -7.60 6.38
C VAL A 257 10.84 -8.69 6.51
N ALA A 258 11.23 -9.95 6.34
CA ALA A 258 10.31 -11.05 6.58
C ALA A 258 9.90 -11.08 8.06
N ILE A 259 8.64 -11.39 8.33
CA ILE A 259 8.14 -11.67 9.68
C ILE A 259 7.86 -13.16 9.72
N ASP A 260 8.46 -13.86 10.68
CA ASP A 260 8.09 -15.23 10.99
C ASP A 260 6.64 -15.27 11.49
N LEU A 261 5.80 -16.06 10.83
CA LEU A 261 4.35 -16.01 11.10
C LEU A 261 3.98 -16.57 12.46
N GLU A 262 4.73 -17.54 12.98
CA GLU A 262 4.44 -18.17 14.27
C GLU A 262 4.91 -17.29 15.42
N THR A 263 6.13 -16.78 15.33
CA THR A 263 6.80 -16.08 16.43
C THR A 263 6.68 -14.57 16.34
N GLY A 264 6.51 -14.00 15.15
CA GLY A 264 6.59 -12.55 14.91
C GLY A 264 8.01 -12.00 14.87
N GLN A 265 9.03 -12.87 14.84
CA GLN A 265 10.43 -12.46 14.76
C GLN A 265 10.78 -11.92 13.37
N LEU A 266 11.59 -10.87 13.35
CA LEU A 266 12.08 -10.25 12.13
C LEU A 266 13.27 -11.02 11.55
N GLY A 267 13.22 -11.31 10.25
CA GLY A 267 14.31 -11.91 9.48
C GLY A 267 15.34 -10.90 8.97
N LYS A 268 16.06 -11.28 7.92
CA LYS A 268 16.92 -10.35 7.17
C LYS A 268 16.07 -9.45 6.28
N ALA A 269 16.51 -8.20 6.13
CA ALA A 269 15.87 -7.23 5.27
C ALA A 269 16.41 -7.35 3.85
N ALA A 270 15.52 -7.44 2.87
CA ALA A 270 15.86 -7.31 1.45
C ALA A 270 15.62 -5.87 0.98
N MET A 271 16.45 -5.38 0.07
CA MET A 271 16.20 -4.18 -0.71
C MET A 271 16.02 -4.56 -2.18
N ILE A 272 15.26 -3.75 -2.92
CA ILE A 272 15.12 -3.93 -4.36
C ILE A 272 16.51 -4.02 -5.03
N PRO A 273 16.71 -4.93 -6.02
CA PRO A 273 18.03 -5.17 -6.57
C PRO A 273 18.66 -3.93 -7.19
N HIS A 274 19.96 -3.75 -6.90
CA HIS A 274 20.84 -2.80 -7.56
C HIS A 274 21.96 -3.61 -8.23
N GLU A 275 22.30 -3.29 -9.48
CA GLU A 275 23.28 -4.04 -10.29
C GLU A 275 23.10 -5.58 -10.33
N GLY A 276 21.85 -6.07 -10.35
CA GLY A 276 21.52 -7.47 -10.54
C GLY A 276 21.58 -8.32 -9.27
N ILE A 277 21.81 -7.70 -8.11
CA ILE A 277 22.02 -8.40 -6.83
C ILE A 277 20.98 -7.95 -5.82
N VAL A 278 20.39 -8.91 -5.10
CA VAL A 278 19.56 -8.64 -3.92
C VAL A 278 20.48 -8.39 -2.73
N ASN A 279 20.42 -7.18 -2.16
CA ASN A 279 21.16 -6.86 -0.96
C ASN A 279 20.34 -7.27 0.28
N TRP A 280 20.99 -8.00 1.17
CA TRP A 280 20.42 -8.48 2.44
C TRP A 280 21.08 -7.79 3.62
N PHE A 281 20.28 -7.33 4.57
CA PHE A 281 20.75 -6.55 5.72
C PHE A 281 20.23 -7.14 7.03
N GLU A 282 21.12 -7.32 8.00
CA GLU A 282 20.75 -7.63 9.38
C GLU A 282 20.48 -6.37 10.20
N ARG A 283 21.02 -5.23 9.77
CA ARG A 283 20.90 -3.92 10.40
C ARG A 283 20.35 -2.89 9.40
N HIS A 284 19.60 -1.92 9.90
CA HIS A 284 19.11 -0.83 9.08
C HIS A 284 20.29 0.01 8.53
N PRO A 285 20.41 0.21 7.21
CA PRO A 285 21.61 0.76 6.59
C PRO A 285 21.87 2.24 6.89
N ASN A 286 20.85 3.00 7.35
CA ASN A 286 21.05 4.41 7.72
C ASN A 286 21.18 4.65 9.23
N THR A 287 20.66 3.76 10.08
CA THR A 287 20.62 3.96 11.54
C THR A 287 21.49 2.95 12.31
N GLY A 288 21.94 1.87 11.66
CA GLY A 288 22.74 0.81 12.28
C GLY A 288 21.98 -0.10 13.26
N LYS A 289 20.70 0.19 13.49
CA LYS A 289 19.84 -0.59 14.39
C LYS A 289 19.65 -2.01 13.88
N LEU A 290 19.70 -2.98 14.79
CA LEU A 290 19.48 -4.38 14.45
C LEU A 290 18.05 -4.56 13.94
N LEU A 291 17.85 -5.34 12.89
CA LEU A 291 16.52 -5.73 12.39
C LEU A 291 16.27 -7.19 12.74
N THR A 292 17.22 -8.05 12.35
CA THR A 292 17.08 -9.50 12.49
C THR A 292 17.03 -9.93 13.96
N GLY A 293 16.10 -10.82 14.28
CA GLY A 293 15.86 -11.35 15.63
C GLY A 293 15.02 -10.43 16.53
N GLN A 294 14.70 -9.20 16.10
CA GLN A 294 13.77 -8.37 16.87
C GLN A 294 12.36 -8.95 16.82
N GLN A 295 11.62 -8.79 17.92
CA GLN A 295 10.24 -9.20 18.03
C GLN A 295 9.30 -8.10 17.55
N MET A 296 8.37 -8.40 16.63
CA MET A 296 7.30 -7.46 16.29
C MET A 296 6.36 -7.30 17.51
N PRO A 297 6.15 -6.06 18.01
CA PRO A 297 5.28 -5.83 19.16
C PRO A 297 3.84 -6.28 18.90
N HIS A 298 3.20 -6.85 19.91
CA HIS A 298 1.79 -7.28 19.89
C HIS A 298 1.44 -8.25 18.74
N TRP A 299 2.40 -9.06 18.27
CA TRP A 299 2.17 -9.95 17.13
C TRP A 299 0.95 -10.89 17.28
N PRO A 300 0.72 -11.57 18.41
CA PRO A 300 -0.45 -12.42 18.59
C PRO A 300 -1.79 -11.66 18.45
N ASP A 301 -1.85 -10.42 18.96
CA ASP A 301 -3.03 -9.57 18.87
C ASP A 301 -3.25 -9.11 17.42
N ILE A 302 -2.17 -8.78 16.70
CA ILE A 302 -2.24 -8.43 15.27
C ILE A 302 -2.82 -9.60 14.48
N GLN A 303 -2.35 -10.82 14.73
CA GLN A 303 -2.82 -12.01 14.01
C GLN A 303 -4.30 -12.27 14.29
N THR A 304 -4.69 -12.28 15.56
CA THR A 304 -6.07 -12.54 15.99
C THR A 304 -7.03 -11.53 15.36
N ASN A 305 -6.76 -10.23 15.54
CA ASN A 305 -7.61 -9.16 15.02
C ASN A 305 -7.74 -9.20 13.49
N LEU A 306 -6.65 -9.49 12.76
CA LEU A 306 -6.69 -9.54 11.30
C LEU A 306 -7.43 -10.76 10.76
N LEU A 307 -7.28 -11.92 11.41
CA LEU A 307 -8.02 -13.12 11.04
C LEU A 307 -9.52 -12.96 11.31
N ASP A 308 -9.89 -12.33 12.42
CA ASP A 308 -11.28 -12.02 12.74
C ASP A 308 -11.90 -11.07 11.70
N VAL A 309 -11.19 -10.01 11.34
CA VAL A 309 -11.62 -9.08 10.28
C VAL A 309 -11.71 -9.80 8.93
N ALA A 310 -10.72 -10.61 8.54
CA ALA A 310 -10.74 -11.31 7.26
C ALA A 310 -11.91 -12.30 7.17
N ASN A 311 -12.19 -13.06 8.24
CA ASN A 311 -13.35 -13.94 8.32
C ASN A 311 -14.66 -13.15 8.23
N TYR A 312 -14.77 -12.02 8.94
CA TYR A 312 -15.95 -11.16 8.91
C TYR A 312 -16.27 -10.64 7.50
N ILE A 313 -15.24 -10.16 6.79
CA ILE A 313 -15.40 -9.61 5.44
C ILE A 313 -15.76 -10.72 4.44
N ASN A 314 -15.13 -11.91 4.54
CA ASN A 314 -15.46 -13.04 3.66
C ASN A 314 -16.95 -13.41 3.76
N GLN A 315 -17.47 -13.57 4.99
CA GLN A 315 -18.85 -13.99 5.23
C GLN A 315 -19.90 -13.01 4.69
N ARG A 316 -19.58 -11.71 4.62
CA ARG A 316 -20.54 -10.66 4.22
C ARG A 316 -20.38 -10.17 2.80
N HIS A 317 -19.16 -10.18 2.28
CA HIS A 317 -18.82 -9.53 1.01
C HIS A 317 -18.11 -10.46 0.03
N GLN A 318 -17.96 -11.76 0.37
CA GLN A 318 -17.29 -12.78 -0.44
C GLN A 318 -15.86 -12.38 -0.86
N ILE A 319 -15.19 -11.59 -0.01
CA ILE A 319 -13.81 -11.15 -0.22
C ILE A 319 -12.88 -12.26 0.26
N LYS A 320 -12.15 -12.84 -0.70
CA LYS A 320 -11.29 -14.02 -0.46
C LYS A 320 -9.82 -13.68 -0.25
N TYR A 321 -9.43 -12.46 -0.60
CA TYR A 321 -8.04 -12.03 -0.63
C TYR A 321 -7.92 -10.60 -0.12
N VAL A 322 -7.16 -10.38 0.96
CA VAL A 322 -6.85 -9.03 1.43
C VAL A 322 -5.33 -8.90 1.56
N ALA A 323 -4.76 -8.07 0.70
CA ALA A 323 -3.36 -7.67 0.80
C ALA A 323 -3.29 -6.25 1.37
N GLY A 324 -2.61 -6.09 2.51
CA GLY A 324 -2.07 -4.79 2.88
C GLY A 324 -0.93 -4.45 1.93
N MET A 325 -1.13 -3.45 1.06
CA MET A 325 -0.04 -2.81 0.31
C MET A 325 0.47 -1.58 1.02
#